data_AF-A0A0C3Q7R3-F1
#
_entry.id   AF-A0A0C3Q7R3-F1
#
_cell.length_a   1.000
_cell.length_b   1.000
_cell.length_c   1.000
_cell.angle_alpha   90.00
_cell.angle_beta   90.00
_cell.angle_gamma   90.00
#
_symmetry.space_group_name_H-M   'P 1'
#
loop_
_entity.id
_entity.type
_entity.pdbx_description
1 polymer ?
#
loop_
_entity_poly.entity_id
_entity_poly.type
_entity_poly.pdbx_seq_one_letter_code
_entity_poly.pdbx_strand_id
1 'polypeptide(L)'
;MVTFHHKKEVTLSKGASGLVKEIILDDDDLPEAIILKLDHPPSGLVEGFVHGEIPIPPSTNRFRIQSNNDKSLRITVTRHQYGLVPAFSLTDYKSQGQTIDHVIVDIGNPGTGNISQFNAGIDKDLAEEDSRLEQLNEVTKAQYEKLVLSHVEAQKGVAKVVGLTPYSDP
;
A
#
# COMPACT_ATOMS: atom_id res chain seq x y z
N MET A 1 -2.82 -2.41 -4.17
CA MET A 1 -2.87 -3.64 -4.99
C MET A 1 -4.02 -4.53 -4.54
N VAL A 2 -4.70 -5.17 -5.49
CA VAL A 2 -5.83 -6.07 -5.28
C VAL A 2 -5.36 -7.50 -4.97
N THR A 3 -5.95 -8.15 -3.98
CA THR A 3 -5.51 -9.49 -3.50
C THR A 3 -6.40 -10.66 -3.92
N PHE A 4 -7.49 -10.40 -4.63
CA PHE A 4 -8.48 -11.40 -5.03
C PHE A 4 -8.82 -11.26 -6.50
N HIS A 5 -9.39 -12.32 -7.07
CA HIS A 5 -10.05 -12.24 -8.35
C HIS A 5 -11.49 -11.81 -8.14
N HIS A 6 -11.93 -10.80 -8.88
CA HIS A 6 -13.34 -10.44 -8.96
C HIS A 6 -13.81 -10.66 -10.39
N LYS A 7 -14.90 -11.42 -10.56
CA LYS A 7 -15.56 -11.66 -11.84
C LYS A 7 -17.04 -11.35 -11.67
N LYS A 8 -17.39 -10.08 -11.76
CA LYS A 8 -18.76 -9.63 -12.00
C LYS A 8 -18.78 -8.84 -13.30
N GLU A 9 -18.93 -7.53 -13.21
CA GLU A 9 -19.00 -6.61 -14.35
C GLU A 9 -17.64 -6.41 -15.02
N VAL A 10 -16.58 -6.55 -14.24
CA VAL A 10 -15.20 -6.41 -14.70
C VAL A 10 -14.37 -7.57 -14.16
N THR A 11 -13.49 -8.13 -15.00
CA THR A 11 -12.50 -9.12 -14.55
C THR A 11 -11.33 -8.39 -13.92
N LEU A 12 -11.29 -8.39 -12.59
CA LEU A 12 -10.18 -7.87 -11.81
C LEU A 12 -9.24 -9.02 -11.46
N SER A 13 -7.99 -8.89 -11.88
CA SER A 13 -6.95 -9.87 -11.58
C SER A 13 -6.31 -9.56 -10.23
N LYS A 14 -6.02 -10.62 -9.47
CA LYS A 14 -5.11 -10.52 -8.33
C LYS A 14 -3.77 -9.95 -8.81
N GLY A 15 -3.23 -8.99 -8.07
CA GLY A 15 -2.02 -8.25 -8.44
C GLY A 15 -2.29 -6.93 -9.16
N ALA A 16 -3.53 -6.63 -9.57
CA ALA A 16 -3.85 -5.34 -10.15
C ALA A 16 -3.51 -4.20 -9.18
N SER A 17 -2.75 -3.21 -9.67
CA SER A 17 -2.35 -2.02 -8.94
C SER A 17 -3.21 -0.82 -9.32
N GLY A 18 -3.15 0.20 -8.47
CA GLY A 18 -3.96 1.40 -8.62
C GLY A 18 -3.86 2.28 -7.39
N LEU A 19 -4.35 3.51 -7.54
CA LEU A 19 -4.40 4.52 -6.50
C LEU A 19 -5.77 4.55 -5.83
N VAL A 20 -5.78 4.78 -4.51
CA VAL A 20 -7.01 5.10 -3.79
C VAL A 20 -7.43 6.49 -4.18
N LYS A 21 -8.61 6.61 -4.78
CA LYS A 21 -9.19 7.89 -5.17
C LYS A 21 -10.08 8.45 -4.07
N GLU A 22 -10.91 7.58 -3.50
CA GLU A 22 -11.95 7.96 -2.55
C GLU A 22 -12.27 6.79 -1.61
N ILE A 23 -12.75 7.11 -0.42
CA ILE A 23 -13.31 6.15 0.53
C ILE A 23 -14.75 6.57 0.78
N ILE A 24 -15.69 5.67 0.49
CA ILE A 24 -17.10 5.85 0.78
C ILE A 24 -17.31 5.42 2.23
N LEU A 25 -17.95 6.29 3.01
CA LEU A 25 -18.27 6.06 4.41
C LEU A 25 -19.77 5.76 4.55
N ASP A 26 -20.11 4.92 5.53
CA ASP A 26 -21.49 4.69 5.96
C ASP A 26 -21.96 5.75 6.97
N ASP A 27 -23.18 5.59 7.49
CA ASP A 27 -23.80 6.52 8.45
C ASP A 27 -23.04 6.62 9.79
N ASP A 28 -22.19 5.63 10.10
CA ASP A 28 -21.35 5.58 11.30
C ASP A 28 -19.91 6.09 11.03
N ASP A 29 -19.68 6.76 9.90
CA ASP A 29 -18.37 7.22 9.40
C ASP A 29 -17.35 6.07 9.20
N LEU A 30 -17.81 4.83 9.02
CA LEU A 30 -16.95 3.69 8.75
C LEU A 30 -16.80 3.47 7.24
N PRO A 31 -15.61 3.06 6.78
CA PRO A 31 -15.43 2.72 5.37
C PRO A 31 -16.41 1.61 4.97
N GLU A 32 -17.25 1.87 3.97
CA GLU A 32 -18.14 0.91 3.32
C GLU A 32 -17.52 0.39 2.01
N ALA A 33 -16.83 1.27 1.27
CA ALA A 33 -16.13 0.90 0.05
C ALA A 33 -14.92 1.81 -0.20
N ILE A 34 -13.91 1.25 -0.87
CA ILE A 34 -12.73 2.00 -1.33
C ILE A 34 -12.80 2.08 -2.85
N ILE A 35 -12.77 3.29 -3.39
CA ILE A 35 -12.72 3.52 -4.84
C ILE A 35 -11.27 3.52 -5.30
N LEU A 36 -10.94 2.58 -6.17
CA LEU A 36 -9.62 2.47 -6.78
C LEU A 36 -9.64 2.94 -8.22
N LYS A 37 -8.67 3.76 -8.59
CA LYS A 37 -8.28 4.01 -9.97
C LYS A 37 -7.19 3.04 -10.36
N LEU A 38 -7.48 2.10 -11.26
CA LEU A 38 -6.51 1.12 -11.73
C LEU A 38 -5.48 1.74 -12.67
N ASP A 39 -4.23 1.28 -12.55
CA ASP A 39 -3.15 1.71 -13.45
C ASP A 39 -3.37 1.15 -14.87
N HIS A 40 -3.77 -0.13 -14.94
CA HIS A 40 -4.12 -0.83 -16.18
C HIS A 40 -5.56 -1.30 -16.13
N PRO A 41 -6.52 -0.42 -16.45
CA PRO A 41 -7.92 -0.76 -16.38
C PRO A 41 -8.29 -1.76 -17.49
N PRO A 42 -9.03 -2.83 -17.15
CA PRO A 42 -9.62 -3.70 -18.16
C PRO A 42 -10.65 -2.91 -18.99
N SER A 43 -10.93 -3.36 -20.22
CA SER A 43 -11.76 -2.64 -21.20
C SER A 43 -13.24 -2.44 -20.82
N GLY A 44 -13.68 -2.94 -19.66
CA GLY A 44 -15.05 -2.87 -19.20
C GLY A 44 -15.34 -1.60 -18.40
N LEU A 45 -16.58 -1.12 -18.47
CA LEU A 45 -17.10 -0.05 -17.62
C LEU A 45 -17.85 -0.67 -16.44
N VAL A 46 -17.70 -0.08 -15.26
CA VAL A 46 -18.55 -0.35 -14.10
C VAL A 46 -19.63 0.72 -14.07
N GLU A 47 -20.89 0.33 -13.93
CA GLU A 47 -22.02 1.26 -13.93
C GLU A 47 -21.85 2.30 -12.80
N GLY A 48 -22.02 3.58 -13.13
CA GLY A 48 -21.86 4.68 -12.16
C GLY A 48 -20.40 5.09 -11.89
N PHE A 49 -19.40 4.44 -12.50
CA PHE A 49 -18.00 4.79 -12.33
C PHE A 49 -17.33 5.22 -13.64
N VAL A 50 -16.34 6.10 -13.54
CA VAL A 50 -15.51 6.49 -14.68
C VAL A 50 -14.64 5.31 -15.11
N HIS A 51 -14.30 5.21 -16.39
CA HIS A 51 -13.47 4.13 -16.92
C HIS A 51 -12.21 3.90 -16.07
N GLY A 52 -12.01 2.66 -15.62
CA GLY A 52 -10.89 2.25 -14.78
C GLY A 52 -11.02 2.57 -13.29
N GLU A 53 -12.16 3.12 -12.86
CA GLU A 53 -12.51 3.22 -11.44
C GLU A 53 -13.39 2.05 -11.04
N ILE A 54 -13.08 1.46 -9.89
CA ILE A 54 -13.83 0.33 -9.36
C ILE A 54 -14.06 0.49 -7.85
N PRO A 55 -15.28 0.21 -7.36
CA PRO A 55 -15.52 0.12 -5.93
C PRO A 55 -15.03 -1.23 -5.38
N ILE A 56 -14.34 -1.18 -4.25
CA ILE A 56 -13.89 -2.35 -3.50
C ILE A 56 -14.59 -2.37 -2.15
N PRO A 57 -15.73 -3.08 -2.02
CA PRO A 57 -16.36 -3.31 -0.73
C PRO A 57 -15.52 -4.32 0.10
N PRO A 58 -15.69 -4.35 1.43
CA PRO A 58 -15.08 -5.38 2.24
C PRO A 58 -15.70 -6.75 1.90
N SER A 59 -14.90 -7.80 2.06
CA SER A 59 -15.33 -9.17 1.82
C SER A 59 -15.09 -10.03 3.05
N THR A 60 -16.03 -10.92 3.34
CA THR A 60 -15.85 -11.94 4.37
C THR A 60 -15.34 -13.23 3.74
N ASN A 61 -14.12 -13.62 4.08
CA ASN A 61 -13.52 -14.88 3.65
C ASN A 61 -13.29 -15.80 4.85
N ARG A 62 -13.55 -17.09 4.66
CA ARG A 62 -13.32 -18.12 5.68
C ARG A 62 -12.25 -19.08 5.19
N PHE A 63 -11.21 -19.29 5.98
CA PHE A 63 -10.15 -20.24 5.68
C PHE A 63 -9.88 -21.14 6.87
N ARG A 64 -9.54 -22.39 6.56
CA ARG A 64 -9.21 -23.40 7.56
C ARG A 64 -7.71 -23.52 7.65
N ILE A 65 -7.19 -23.35 8.85
CA ILE A 65 -5.79 -23.59 9.18
C ILE A 65 -5.73 -24.93 9.89
N GLN A 66 -4.92 -25.85 9.35
CA GLN A 66 -4.58 -27.09 10.03
C GLN A 66 -3.17 -26.94 10.58
N SER A 67 -2.98 -27.26 11.86
CA SER A 67 -1.64 -27.25 12.44
C SER A 67 -0.79 -28.36 11.82
N ASN A 68 0.45 -28.04 11.46
CA ASN A 68 1.40 -29.04 10.97
C ASN A 68 1.82 -30.03 12.06
N ASN A 69 1.83 -29.59 13.33
CA ASN A 69 2.26 -30.40 14.47
C ASN A 69 1.13 -31.25 15.06
N ASP A 70 -0.12 -30.83 14.88
CA ASP A 70 -1.29 -31.59 15.31
C ASP A 70 -2.38 -31.51 14.24
N LYS A 71 -2.51 -32.61 13.49
CA LYS A 71 -3.47 -32.72 12.39
C LYS A 71 -4.93 -32.72 12.88
N SER A 72 -5.19 -32.93 14.17
CA SER A 72 -6.53 -32.87 14.77
C SER A 72 -6.98 -31.44 15.06
N LEU A 73 -6.03 -30.52 15.29
CA LEU A 73 -6.30 -29.10 15.46
C LEU A 73 -6.60 -28.45 14.12
N ARG A 74 -7.90 -28.28 13.85
CA ARG A 74 -8.45 -27.54 12.70
C ARG A 74 -9.12 -26.27 13.20
N ILE A 75 -8.49 -25.13 12.94
CA ILE A 75 -9.04 -23.82 13.30
C ILE A 75 -9.66 -23.22 12.04
N THR A 76 -10.91 -22.78 12.15
CA THR A 76 -11.57 -22.02 11.10
C THR A 76 -11.48 -20.55 11.44
N VAL A 77 -10.80 -19.77 10.60
CA VAL A 77 -10.68 -18.32 10.74
C VAL A 77 -11.63 -17.67 9.74
N THR A 78 -12.45 -16.74 10.24
CA THR A 78 -13.28 -15.87 9.40
C THR A 78 -12.66 -14.48 9.43
N ARG A 79 -12.43 -13.89 8.26
CA ARG A 79 -11.81 -12.58 8.09
C ARG A 79 -12.72 -11.69 7.28
N HIS A 80 -13.10 -10.56 7.86
CA HIS A 80 -13.77 -9.46 7.16
C HIS A 80 -12.72 -8.40 6.82
N GLN A 81 -12.43 -8.21 5.54
CA GLN A 81 -11.40 -7.26 5.12
C GLN A 81 -11.63 -6.81 3.67
N TYR A 82 -11.20 -5.59 3.37
CA TYR A 82 -10.94 -5.15 2.00
C TYR A 82 -9.92 -6.07 1.34
N GLY A 83 -10.21 -6.49 0.13
CA GLY A 83 -9.28 -7.31 -0.65
C GLY A 83 -8.15 -6.48 -1.26
N LEU A 84 -7.55 -5.59 -0.46
CA LEU A 84 -6.48 -4.68 -0.81
C LEU A 84 -5.30 -4.89 0.12
N VAL A 85 -4.12 -4.75 -0.45
CA VAL A 85 -2.89 -4.54 0.30
C VAL A 85 -2.22 -3.28 -0.20
N PRO A 86 -1.62 -2.49 0.69
CA PRO A 86 -0.72 -1.46 0.25
C PRO A 86 0.45 -2.08 -0.50
N ALA A 87 0.84 -1.46 -1.60
CA ALA A 87 1.82 -2.00 -2.55
C ALA A 87 3.05 -1.11 -2.68
N PHE A 88 3.34 -0.31 -1.65
CA PHE A 88 4.54 0.52 -1.61
C PHE A 88 5.81 -0.31 -1.37
N SER A 89 5.68 -1.46 -0.71
CA SER A 89 6.75 -2.44 -0.55
C SER A 89 6.19 -3.85 -0.58
N LEU A 90 6.90 -4.75 -1.24
CA LEU A 90 6.58 -6.17 -1.34
C LEU A 90 7.87 -6.94 -1.07
N THR A 91 7.76 -8.03 -0.32
CA THR A 91 8.88 -8.97 -0.24
C THR A 91 9.04 -9.68 -1.58
N ASP A 92 10.25 -10.11 -1.91
CA ASP A 92 10.57 -10.94 -3.08
C ASP A 92 9.60 -12.14 -3.24
N TYR A 93 9.27 -12.81 -2.14
CA TYR A 93 8.32 -13.92 -2.15
C TYR A 93 6.89 -13.50 -2.51
N LYS A 94 6.47 -12.30 -2.13
CA LYS A 94 5.10 -11.81 -2.40
C LYS A 94 4.97 -11.24 -3.80
N SER A 95 6.04 -10.70 -4.39
CA SER A 95 6.06 -10.25 -5.78
C SER A 95 6.26 -11.39 -6.78
N GLN A 96 6.72 -12.57 -6.34
CA GLN A 96 6.92 -13.71 -7.23
C GLN A 96 5.64 -14.09 -8.02
N GLY A 97 5.78 -14.19 -9.34
CA GLY A 97 4.68 -14.51 -10.24
C GLY A 97 3.72 -13.36 -10.51
N GLN A 98 4.08 -12.13 -10.12
CA GLN A 98 3.36 -10.91 -10.47
C GLN A 98 4.14 -10.11 -11.52
N THR A 99 3.43 -9.42 -12.40
CA THR A 99 3.99 -8.38 -13.26
C THR A 99 3.90 -7.05 -12.53
N ILE A 100 5.04 -6.41 -12.26
CA ILE A 100 5.14 -5.09 -11.62
C ILE A 100 5.93 -4.20 -12.57
N ASP A 101 5.33 -3.13 -13.08
CA ASP A 101 5.94 -2.32 -14.15
C ASP A 101 7.15 -1.51 -13.68
N HIS A 102 7.08 -1.01 -12.44
CA HIS A 102 8.12 -0.20 -11.84
C HIS A 102 8.38 -0.70 -10.41
N VAL A 103 9.60 -1.14 -10.15
CA VAL A 103 10.02 -1.65 -8.84
C VAL A 103 11.36 -1.06 -8.44
N ILE A 104 11.48 -0.78 -7.15
CA ILE A 104 12.75 -0.47 -6.49
C ILE A 104 13.10 -1.69 -5.64
N VAL A 105 14.27 -2.26 -5.84
CA VAL A 105 14.71 -3.48 -5.13
C VAL A 105 15.79 -3.09 -4.13
N ASP A 106 15.49 -3.23 -2.85
CA ASP A 106 16.51 -3.14 -1.80
C ASP A 106 17.32 -4.45 -1.76
N ILE A 107 18.57 -4.38 -2.22
CA ILE A 107 19.53 -5.49 -2.21
C ILE A 107 20.44 -5.48 -0.96
N GLY A 108 20.05 -4.74 0.07
CA GLY A 108 20.71 -4.74 1.38
C GLY A 108 20.70 -6.12 2.04
N ASN A 109 21.67 -6.35 2.93
CA ASN A 109 21.79 -7.64 3.59
C ASN A 109 20.56 -7.89 4.50
N PRO A 110 19.78 -8.96 4.27
CA PRO A 110 18.56 -9.17 5.04
C PRO A 110 18.89 -9.48 6.51
N GLY A 111 18.04 -9.03 7.43
CA GLY A 111 18.22 -9.29 8.88
C GLY A 111 18.27 -10.78 9.24
N THR A 112 17.78 -11.66 8.36
CA THR A 112 17.96 -13.12 8.39
C THR A 112 17.97 -13.68 6.96
N GLY A 113 18.96 -14.51 6.61
CA GLY A 113 19.09 -15.14 5.29
C GLY A 113 20.21 -14.55 4.44
N ASN A 114 20.37 -15.03 3.20
CA ASN A 114 21.28 -14.47 2.20
C ASN A 114 20.48 -14.18 0.92
N ILE A 115 20.83 -13.11 0.22
CA ILE A 115 20.33 -12.88 -1.14
C ILE A 115 20.94 -13.94 -2.06
N SER A 116 20.09 -14.73 -2.72
CA SER A 116 20.52 -15.72 -3.70
C SER A 116 20.41 -15.16 -5.12
N GLN A 117 21.20 -15.70 -6.06
CA GLN A 117 21.08 -15.38 -7.49
C GLN A 117 19.67 -15.63 -8.06
N PHE A 118 18.87 -16.48 -7.41
CA PHE A 118 17.48 -16.73 -7.80
C PHE A 118 16.53 -15.61 -7.39
N ASN A 119 16.87 -14.80 -6.38
CA ASN A 119 16.04 -13.68 -5.90
C ASN A 119 16.53 -12.33 -6.42
N ALA A 120 17.79 -12.23 -6.83
CA ALA A 120 18.41 -11.02 -7.35
C ALA A 120 18.79 -11.18 -8.83
N GLY A 121 17.84 -11.49 -9.72
CA GLY A 121 18.10 -11.45 -11.15
C GLY A 121 18.59 -10.05 -11.56
N ILE A 122 19.90 -9.87 -11.67
CA ILE A 122 20.54 -8.57 -11.95
C ILE A 122 20.45 -8.29 -13.44
N ASP A 123 19.55 -7.39 -13.83
CA ASP A 123 19.65 -6.67 -15.09
C ASP A 123 20.73 -5.57 -14.97
N LYS A 124 21.51 -5.35 -16.03
CA LYS A 124 22.65 -4.40 -15.98
C LYS A 124 22.21 -2.94 -15.83
N ASP A 125 20.97 -2.64 -16.17
CA ASP A 125 20.36 -1.32 -16.02
C ASP A 125 20.07 -0.95 -14.55
N LEU A 126 20.13 -1.92 -13.62
CA LEU A 126 19.90 -1.70 -12.18
C LEU A 126 20.99 -0.85 -11.51
N ALA A 127 22.23 -0.88 -12.01
CA ALA A 127 23.33 -0.11 -11.42
C ALA A 127 23.19 1.40 -11.69
N GLU A 128 22.60 1.78 -12.82
CA GLU A 128 22.25 3.19 -13.11
C GLU A 128 21.02 3.62 -12.31
N GLU A 129 20.06 2.73 -12.09
CA GLU A 129 18.90 2.98 -11.21
C GLU A 129 19.32 3.17 -9.74
N ASP A 130 20.28 2.41 -9.19
CA ASP A 130 20.76 2.60 -7.82
C ASP A 130 21.27 4.04 -7.58
N SER A 131 22.03 4.58 -8.54
CA SER A 131 22.51 5.97 -8.47
C SER A 131 21.37 6.99 -8.56
N ARG A 132 20.33 6.70 -9.35
CA ARG A 132 19.11 7.53 -9.44
C ARG A 132 18.32 7.50 -8.13
N LEU A 133 18.28 6.36 -7.46
CA LEU A 133 17.51 6.16 -6.22
C LEU A 133 18.16 6.82 -5.01
N GLU A 134 19.49 6.79 -4.91
CA GLU A 134 20.19 7.60 -3.89
C GLU A 134 19.91 9.09 -4.07
N GLN A 135 19.92 9.58 -5.30
CA GLN A 135 19.57 10.98 -5.59
C GLN A 135 18.12 11.29 -5.22
N LEU A 136 17.18 10.39 -5.51
CA LEU A 136 15.77 10.57 -5.18
C LEU A 136 15.52 10.54 -3.66
N ASN A 137 16.22 9.68 -2.92
CA ASN A 137 16.15 9.65 -1.46
C ASN A 137 16.64 10.96 -0.84
N GLU A 138 17.77 11.49 -1.32
CA GLU A 138 18.30 12.78 -0.87
C GLU A 138 17.33 13.94 -1.17
N VAL A 139 16.73 13.96 -2.37
CA VAL A 139 15.71 14.96 -2.74
C VAL A 139 14.47 14.84 -1.86
N THR A 140 13.97 13.63 -1.65
CA THR A 140 12.75 13.39 -0.86
C THR A 140 12.97 13.79 0.60
N LYS A 141 14.12 13.44 1.17
CA LYS A 141 14.51 13.83 2.52
C LYS A 141 14.62 15.36 2.66
N ALA A 142 15.25 16.03 1.71
CA ALA A 142 15.34 17.49 1.69
C ALA A 142 13.97 18.17 1.56
N GLN A 143 13.05 17.60 0.78
CA GLN A 143 11.67 18.10 0.67
C GLN A 143 10.90 17.90 1.98
N TYR A 144 11.04 16.75 2.61
CA TYR A 144 10.41 16.46 3.90
C TYR A 144 10.91 17.40 4.99
N GLU A 145 12.22 17.64 5.07
CA GLU A 145 12.81 18.60 6.00
C GLU A 145 12.27 20.02 5.79
N LYS A 146 12.16 20.48 4.54
CA LYS A 146 11.53 21.78 4.23
C LYS A 146 10.06 21.85 4.63
N LEU A 147 9.30 20.78 4.41
CA LEU A 147 7.90 20.70 4.80
C LEU A 147 7.76 20.80 6.32
N VAL A 148 8.56 20.03 7.07
CA VAL A 148 8.58 20.04 8.53
C VAL A 148 8.99 21.42 9.07
N LEU A 149 10.05 22.03 8.51
CA LEU A 149 10.49 23.38 8.87
C LEU A 149 9.38 24.42 8.63
N SER A 150 8.73 24.37 7.46
CA SER A 150 7.61 25.28 7.16
C SER A 150 6.42 25.11 8.09
N HIS A 151 6.15 23.88 8.55
CA HIS A 151 5.08 23.58 9.49
C HIS A 151 5.42 24.08 10.90
N VAL A 152 6.67 23.92 11.33
CA VAL A 152 7.17 24.46 12.61
C VAL A 152 7.18 25.99 12.61
N GLU A 153 7.55 26.62 11.49
CA GLU A 153 7.53 28.08 11.34
C GLU A 153 6.11 28.64 11.30
N ALA A 154 5.18 27.96 10.61
CA ALA A 154 3.76 28.30 10.62
C ALA A 154 3.17 28.23 12.04
N GLN A 155 3.53 27.21 12.82
CA GLN A 155 3.08 27.08 14.22
C GLN A 155 3.69 28.14 15.14
N LYS A 156 4.97 28.54 14.93
CA LYS A 156 5.60 29.65 15.66
C LYS A 156 4.98 31.01 15.32
N GLY A 157 4.53 31.21 14.07
CA GLY A 157 3.79 32.40 13.64
C GLY A 157 2.41 32.52 14.30
N VAL A 158 1.72 31.39 14.49
CA VAL A 158 0.41 31.34 15.18
C VAL A 158 0.54 31.58 16.69
N ALA A 159 1.60 31.07 17.33
CA ALA A 159 1.85 31.26 18.76
C ALA A 159 2.14 32.73 19.16
N LYS A 160 2.49 33.61 18.21
CA LYS A 160 2.74 35.03 18.50
C LYS A 160 1.47 35.90 18.43
N VAL A 161 0.37 35.39 17.89
CA VAL A 161 -0.90 36.14 17.71
C VAL A 161 -1.96 35.78 18.76
N VAL A 162 -1.83 34.63 19.44
CA VAL A 162 -2.75 34.25 20.51
C VAL A 162 -2.00 34.23 21.83
N GLY A 163 -2.10 35.33 22.57
CA GLY A 163 -1.66 35.40 23.96
C GLY A 163 -2.46 34.41 24.80
N LEU A 164 -1.87 33.23 25.07
CA LEU A 164 -2.35 32.30 26.06
C LEU A 164 -1.23 32.06 27.06
N THR A 165 -1.47 32.53 28.28
CA THR A 165 -0.64 32.29 29.46
C THR A 165 -0.57 30.79 29.76
N PRO A 166 0.59 30.26 30.19
CA PRO A 166 0.69 28.85 30.57
C PRO A 166 -0.12 28.56 31.83
N TYR A 167 -0.88 27.47 31.77
CA TYR A 167 -1.70 26.89 32.84
C TYR A 167 -0.81 26.48 34.01
N SER A 168 -1.12 26.94 35.21
CA SER A 168 -0.50 26.51 36.47
C SER A 168 -1.31 25.37 37.07
N ASP A 169 -0.71 24.19 37.19
CA ASP A 169 -1.29 23.03 37.87
C ASP A 169 -1.37 23.26 39.40
N PRO A 170 -2.43 22.78 40.09
CA PRO A 170 -2.47 22.64 41.54
C PRO A 170 -1.75 21.38 42.06
#